data_AF-A0A9D8ILE2-F1
#
_entry.id   AF-A0A9D8ILE2-F1
#
_cell.length_a   1.000
_cell.length_b   1.000
_cell.length_c   1.000
_cell.angle_alpha   90.00
_cell.angle_beta   90.00
_cell.angle_gamma   90.00
#
_symmetry.space_group_name_H-M   'P 1'
#
loop_
_entity.id
_entity.type
_entity.pdbx_description
1 polymer ?
#
loop_
_entity_poly.entity_id
_entity_poly.type
_entity_poly.pdbx_seq_one_letter_code
_entity_poly.pdbx_strand_id
1 'polypeptide(L)'
;MKRDHEWYTATVKETKVGPPPALWIDWVEWEGPIPQQSPVEKVQRIEPEKRRADVERGHLRSKFLNEQYAKWKDAGGDEARLKEFGFIDKSHAEFAKIVWEGNNRWFQQYLDRPLSKTGLYLDNTVNETSEYAVDLPADLATGDYLMRVNIARVPDMPAERSHLMFVEASPIDKDDRALLATRQVAATLENPEVVELPFKVRPGGPRKFILMEKRPLKKEGISLPGRTRLIKDARQRDPALWIDWIEVKGPLQAADSMSILAGKSGKSADARDIIERFALRAFRDNPPQPGYIDKLVNLFEARLKAG
;
A
#
# COMPACT_ATOMS: atom_id res chain seq x y z
N MET A 1 33.60 -0.60 -32.22
CA MET A 1 33.20 0.81 -31.91
C MET A 1 34.10 1.88 -32.55
N LYS A 2 35.41 1.99 -32.29
CA LYS A 2 36.24 3.03 -32.97
C LYS A 2 36.25 2.90 -34.51
N ARG A 3 36.33 1.67 -35.03
CA ARG A 3 36.30 1.38 -36.47
C ARG A 3 34.97 1.73 -37.15
N ASP A 4 33.84 1.57 -36.45
CA ASP A 4 32.51 1.76 -37.05
C ASP A 4 32.22 3.25 -37.25
N HIS A 5 32.66 4.09 -36.32
CA HIS A 5 32.53 5.54 -36.40
C HIS A 5 33.44 6.15 -37.49
N GLU A 6 34.67 5.64 -37.62
CA GLU A 6 35.60 6.07 -38.67
C GLU A 6 35.08 5.68 -40.06
N TRP A 7 34.57 4.45 -40.19
CA TRP A 7 33.96 3.96 -41.43
C TRP A 7 32.72 4.75 -41.83
N TYR A 8 31.82 5.03 -40.87
CA TYR A 8 30.64 5.86 -41.08
C TYR A 8 31.02 7.28 -41.52
N THR A 9 31.94 7.92 -40.81
CA THR A 9 32.38 9.30 -41.13
C THR A 9 33.02 9.38 -42.52
N ALA A 10 33.81 8.37 -42.90
CA ALA A 10 34.40 8.28 -44.23
C ALA A 10 33.33 8.14 -45.33
N THR A 11 32.36 7.24 -45.15
CA THR A 11 31.29 7.03 -46.14
C THR A 11 30.36 8.23 -46.25
N VAL A 12 30.05 8.93 -45.16
CA VAL A 12 29.28 10.19 -45.21
C VAL A 12 30.04 11.27 -45.98
N LYS A 13 31.36 11.37 -45.81
CA LYS A 13 32.17 12.36 -46.54
C LYS A 13 32.14 12.15 -48.05
N GLU A 14 32.17 10.89 -48.48
CA GLU A 14 32.19 10.46 -49.88
C GLU A 14 30.81 10.48 -50.54
N THR A 15 29.79 9.93 -49.88
CA THR A 15 28.45 9.72 -50.46
C THR A 15 27.42 10.79 -50.08
N LYS A 16 27.72 11.61 -49.06
CA LYS A 16 26.79 12.56 -48.41
C LYS A 16 25.58 11.95 -47.70
N VAL A 17 25.40 10.63 -47.74
CA VAL A 17 24.25 9.93 -47.11
C VAL A 17 24.65 8.85 -46.10
N GLY A 18 25.90 8.38 -46.12
CA GLY A 18 26.42 7.39 -45.18
C GLY A 18 26.60 6.01 -45.81
N PRO A 19 26.95 4.98 -45.02
CA PRO A 19 27.19 3.65 -45.55
C PRO A 19 25.90 3.03 -46.11
N PRO A 20 26.00 2.22 -47.18
CA PRO A 20 24.83 1.54 -47.75
C PRO A 20 24.18 0.64 -46.71
N PRO A 21 22.83 0.60 -46.63
CA PRO A 21 22.15 -0.26 -45.68
C PRO A 21 22.48 -1.73 -45.97
N ALA A 22 22.90 -2.45 -44.93
CA ALA A 22 23.25 -3.88 -45.04
C ALA A 22 22.05 -4.82 -44.84
N LEU A 23 20.92 -4.28 -44.39
CA LEU A 23 19.70 -5.02 -44.13
C LEU A 23 18.53 -4.29 -44.77
N TRP A 24 17.69 -5.08 -45.45
CA TRP A 24 16.37 -4.70 -45.90
C TRP A 24 15.36 -5.45 -45.02
N ILE A 25 14.38 -4.72 -44.49
CA ILE A 25 13.25 -5.31 -43.77
C ILE A 25 12.06 -5.19 -44.71
N ASP A 26 11.58 -6.33 -45.21
CA ASP A 26 10.44 -6.39 -46.13
C ASP A 26 9.12 -6.10 -45.41
N TRP A 27 8.96 -6.71 -44.24
CA TRP A 27 7.81 -6.52 -43.38
C TRP A 27 8.12 -6.89 -41.93
N VAL A 28 7.28 -6.41 -41.03
CA VAL A 28 7.32 -6.74 -39.60
C VAL A 28 5.92 -7.16 -39.20
N GLU A 29 5.77 -8.39 -38.69
CA GLU A 29 4.58 -8.77 -37.93
C GLU A 29 4.82 -8.53 -36.45
N TRP A 30 3.79 -8.01 -35.80
CA TRP A 30 3.69 -8.04 -34.35
C TRP A 30 2.48 -8.87 -33.98
N GLU A 31 2.73 -10.00 -33.33
CA GLU A 31 1.68 -10.81 -32.73
C GLU A 31 1.67 -10.58 -31.22
N GLY A 32 0.57 -10.02 -30.71
CA GLY A 32 0.47 -9.70 -29.29
C GLY A 32 -0.82 -8.96 -28.89
N PRO A 33 -1.29 -9.14 -27.65
CA PRO A 33 -0.74 -10.05 -26.64
C PRO A 33 -1.10 -11.51 -26.96
N ILE A 34 -0.07 -12.37 -27.06
CA ILE A 34 -0.26 -13.81 -27.03
C ILE A 34 -0.94 -14.11 -25.68
N PRO A 35 -2.08 -14.83 -25.65
CA PRO A 35 -2.76 -15.12 -24.40
C PRO A 35 -1.86 -16.03 -23.55
N GLN A 36 -1.01 -15.42 -22.73
CA GLN A 36 -0.48 -16.09 -21.55
C GLN A 36 -1.69 -16.51 -20.73
N GLN A 37 -1.71 -17.77 -20.29
CA GLN A 37 -2.70 -18.25 -19.33
C GLN A 37 -2.88 -17.17 -18.26
N SER A 38 -4.10 -16.66 -18.14
CA SER A 38 -4.37 -15.59 -17.20
C SER A 38 -3.88 -16.04 -15.82
N PRO A 39 -3.00 -15.26 -15.17
CA PRO A 39 -2.40 -15.69 -13.92
C PRO A 39 -3.49 -16.04 -12.91
N VAL A 40 -3.31 -17.16 -12.23
CA VAL A 40 -4.29 -17.66 -11.26
C VAL A 40 -4.39 -16.67 -10.11
N GLU A 41 -5.63 -16.30 -9.77
CA GLU A 41 -5.92 -15.44 -8.64
C GLU A 41 -5.42 -16.10 -7.34
N LYS A 42 -4.61 -15.37 -6.58
CA LYS A 42 -4.09 -15.82 -5.28
C LYS A 42 -4.66 -14.93 -4.18
N VAL A 43 -4.92 -15.55 -3.02
CA VAL A 43 -5.28 -14.84 -1.79
C VAL A 43 -4.16 -15.04 -0.79
N GLN A 44 -3.56 -13.95 -0.34
CA GLN A 44 -2.57 -13.93 0.72
C GLN A 44 -3.18 -13.30 1.97
N ARG A 45 -3.31 -14.10 3.04
CA ARG A 45 -3.71 -13.63 4.37
C ARG A 45 -2.49 -13.15 5.15
N ILE A 46 -2.63 -12.00 5.81
CA ILE A 46 -1.59 -11.35 6.59
C ILE A 46 -2.17 -11.04 7.98
N GLU A 47 -1.49 -11.56 8.99
CA GLU A 47 -1.79 -11.38 10.40
C GLU A 47 -0.82 -10.31 10.98
N PRO A 48 -1.29 -9.06 11.16
CA PRO A 48 -0.44 -7.91 11.43
C PRO A 48 0.08 -7.86 12.88
N GLU A 49 -0.53 -8.60 13.81
CA GLU A 49 -0.13 -8.71 15.22
C GLU A 49 1.29 -9.26 15.41
N LYS A 50 1.86 -9.90 14.39
CA LYS A 50 3.29 -10.28 14.38
C LYS A 50 4.20 -9.07 14.65
N ARG A 51 3.78 -7.85 14.28
CA ARG A 51 4.48 -6.59 14.61
C ARG A 51 4.54 -6.30 16.11
N ARG A 52 3.66 -6.87 16.94
CA ARG A 52 3.72 -6.69 18.40
C ARG A 52 5.07 -7.12 18.96
N ALA A 53 5.66 -8.20 18.41
CA ALA A 53 6.99 -8.64 18.82
C ALA A 53 8.07 -7.59 18.52
N ASP A 54 7.92 -6.79 17.46
CA ASP A 54 8.87 -5.73 17.11
C ASP A 54 8.77 -4.58 18.11
N VAL A 55 7.54 -4.20 18.47
CA VAL A 55 7.25 -3.20 19.52
C VAL A 55 7.83 -3.64 20.86
N GLU A 56 7.63 -4.89 21.25
CA GLU A 56 8.15 -5.45 22.50
C GLU A 56 9.69 -5.45 22.52
N ARG A 57 10.34 -5.85 21.42
CA ARG A 57 11.81 -5.77 21.29
C ARG A 57 12.31 -4.32 21.37
N GLY A 58 11.61 -3.39 20.73
CA GLY A 58 11.90 -1.95 20.82
C GLY A 58 11.83 -1.44 22.26
N HIS A 59 10.77 -1.80 22.98
CA HIS A 59 10.56 -1.41 24.38
C HIS A 59 11.68 -1.92 25.28
N LEU A 60 11.99 -3.21 25.20
CA LEU A 60 13.03 -3.85 26.00
C LEU A 60 14.41 -3.26 25.72
N ARG A 61 14.72 -2.96 24.45
CA ARG A 61 15.97 -2.30 24.06
C ARG A 61 16.08 -0.91 24.67
N SER A 62 15.04 -0.09 24.55
CA SER A 62 15.03 1.26 25.14
C SER A 62 15.11 1.22 26.66
N LYS A 63 14.42 0.26 27.31
CA LYS A 63 14.49 0.04 28.76
C LYS A 63 15.92 -0.29 29.19
N PHE A 64 16.54 -1.26 28.54
CA PHE A 64 17.91 -1.68 28.81
C PHE A 64 18.89 -0.52 28.70
N LEU A 65 18.83 0.27 27.62
CA LEU A 65 19.73 1.42 27.45
C LEU A 65 19.52 2.48 28.53
N ASN A 66 18.27 2.73 28.96
CA ASN A 66 18.01 3.65 30.06
C ASN A 66 18.55 3.13 31.42
N GLU A 67 18.48 1.82 31.66
CA GLU A 67 19.10 1.19 32.83
C GLU A 67 20.63 1.31 32.81
N GLN A 68 21.27 1.13 31.64
CA GLN A 68 22.71 1.36 31.49
C GLN A 68 23.08 2.83 31.70
N TYR A 69 22.24 3.76 31.24
CA TYR A 69 22.44 5.19 31.49
C TYR A 69 22.42 5.52 32.99
N ALA A 70 21.46 4.96 33.73
CA ALA A 70 21.37 5.13 35.18
C ALA A 70 22.63 4.59 35.87
N LYS A 71 23.08 3.37 35.52
CA LYS A 71 24.31 2.78 36.07
C LYS A 71 25.56 3.62 35.78
N TRP A 72 25.66 4.18 34.56
CA TRP A 72 26.76 5.08 34.21
C TRP A 72 26.74 6.35 35.06
N LYS A 73 25.57 6.95 35.29
CA LYS A 73 25.40 8.11 36.17
C LYS A 73 25.75 7.79 37.63
N ASP A 74 25.31 6.65 38.14
CA ASP A 74 25.61 6.20 39.51
C ASP A 74 27.11 5.90 39.69
N ALA A 75 27.80 5.48 38.62
CA ALA A 75 29.25 5.27 38.58
C ALA A 75 30.07 6.57 38.42
N GLY A 76 29.44 7.74 38.56
CA GLY A 76 30.08 9.06 38.51
C GLY A 76 29.93 9.80 37.17
N GLY A 77 29.34 9.17 36.15
CA GLY A 77 29.06 9.81 34.86
C GLY A 77 30.31 10.18 34.04
N ASP A 78 31.42 9.46 34.24
CA ASP A 78 32.68 9.69 33.52
C ASP A 78 32.56 9.27 32.04
N GLU A 79 32.88 10.19 31.12
CA GLU A 79 32.85 9.96 29.69
C GLU A 79 33.85 8.87 29.26
N ALA A 80 34.97 8.71 29.96
CA ALA A 80 35.95 7.66 29.66
C ALA A 80 35.38 6.24 29.82
N ARG A 81 34.33 6.09 30.64
CA ARG A 81 33.72 4.80 30.99
C ARG A 81 32.47 4.47 30.18
N LEU A 82 32.05 5.32 29.25
CA LEU A 82 30.82 5.12 28.46
C LEU A 82 30.74 3.75 27.78
N LYS A 83 31.87 3.26 27.25
CA LYS A 83 31.95 1.95 26.58
C LYS A 83 31.68 0.78 27.53
N GLU A 84 32.00 0.91 28.83
CA GLU A 84 31.70 -0.11 29.84
C GLU A 84 30.19 -0.33 30.00
N PHE A 85 29.39 0.71 29.72
CA PHE A 85 27.93 0.69 29.79
C PHE A 85 27.28 0.53 28.40
N GLY A 86 28.06 0.21 27.36
CA GLY A 86 27.56 -0.02 26.01
C GLY A 86 27.22 1.25 25.21
N PHE A 87 27.69 2.42 25.65
CA PHE A 87 27.55 3.67 24.91
C PHE A 87 28.76 3.96 24.02
N ILE A 88 28.50 4.61 22.90
CA ILE A 88 29.54 5.00 21.93
C ILE A 88 30.19 6.30 22.37
N ASP A 89 29.34 7.25 22.77
CA ASP A 89 29.69 8.58 23.24
C ASP A 89 28.59 9.09 24.20
N LYS A 90 28.80 10.29 24.74
CA LYS A 90 27.87 10.94 25.66
C LYS A 90 26.52 11.22 25.01
N SER A 91 26.54 11.62 23.74
CA SER A 91 25.32 11.91 22.97
C SER A 91 24.43 10.67 22.88
N HIS A 92 25.00 9.49 22.63
CA HIS A 92 24.27 8.21 22.62
C HIS A 92 23.66 7.91 24.00
N ALA A 93 24.41 8.14 25.08
CA ALA A 93 23.92 7.93 26.44
C ALA A 93 22.75 8.87 26.78
N GLU A 94 22.91 10.18 26.57
CA GLU A 94 21.87 11.17 26.85
C GLU A 94 20.64 10.96 25.95
N PHE A 95 20.85 10.59 24.69
CA PHE A 95 19.76 10.27 23.77
C PHE A 95 18.98 9.03 24.23
N ALA A 96 19.63 8.01 24.80
CA ALA A 96 18.94 6.84 25.33
C ALA A 96 17.93 7.19 26.42
N LYS A 97 18.29 8.09 27.36
CA LYS A 97 17.36 8.60 28.38
C LYS A 97 16.19 9.36 27.74
N ILE A 98 16.47 10.28 26.82
CA ILE A 98 15.43 11.07 26.15
C ILE A 98 14.44 10.18 25.39
N VAL A 99 14.94 9.17 24.68
CA VAL A 99 14.10 8.20 23.95
C VAL A 99 13.23 7.41 24.92
N TRP A 100 13.79 6.92 26.03
CA TRP A 100 13.02 6.20 27.04
C TRP A 100 11.91 7.08 27.65
N GLU A 101 12.25 8.28 28.13
CA GLU A 101 11.30 9.21 28.73
C GLU A 101 10.19 9.61 27.74
N GLY A 102 10.54 9.79 26.47
CA GLY A 102 9.60 10.18 25.42
C GLY A 102 8.66 9.06 24.95
N ASN A 103 9.10 7.80 25.00
CA ASN A 103 8.42 6.68 24.34
C ASN A 103 7.93 5.57 25.29
N ASN A 104 8.43 5.46 26.53
CA ASN A 104 8.07 4.34 27.42
C ASN A 104 6.56 4.20 27.62
N ARG A 105 5.86 5.32 27.92
CA ARG A 105 4.40 5.32 28.07
C ARG A 105 3.72 4.72 26.83
N TRP A 106 4.19 5.08 25.64
CA TRP A 106 3.59 4.64 24.38
C TRP A 106 3.81 3.14 24.14
N PHE A 107 5.01 2.62 24.44
CA PHE A 107 5.25 1.17 24.37
C PHE A 107 4.30 0.43 25.32
N GLN A 108 4.21 0.89 26.57
CA GLN A 108 3.32 0.30 27.57
C GLN A 108 1.85 0.35 27.11
N GLN A 109 1.36 1.50 26.68
CA GLN A 109 -0.04 1.63 26.25
C GLN A 109 -0.39 0.70 25.08
N TYR A 110 0.56 0.41 24.19
CA TYR A 110 0.34 -0.53 23.09
C TYR A 110 0.32 -1.97 23.61
N LEU A 111 1.32 -2.35 24.41
CA LEU A 111 1.49 -3.70 24.93
C LEU A 111 0.40 -4.10 25.94
N ASP A 112 -0.16 -3.14 26.67
CA ASP A 112 -1.24 -3.32 27.66
C ASP A 112 -2.61 -3.49 27.01
N ARG A 113 -2.78 -3.09 25.74
CA ARG A 113 -4.06 -3.26 25.04
C ARG A 113 -4.26 -4.72 24.64
N PRO A 114 -5.34 -5.40 25.07
CA PRO A 114 -5.54 -6.82 24.80
C PRO A 114 -5.54 -7.19 23.31
N LEU A 115 -6.16 -6.35 22.47
CA LEU A 115 -6.24 -6.60 21.02
C LEU A 115 -4.91 -6.39 20.28
N SER A 116 -3.83 -5.96 20.96
CA SER A 116 -2.49 -5.99 20.36
C SER A 116 -2.02 -7.43 20.10
N LYS A 117 -2.60 -8.42 20.80
CA LYS A 117 -2.28 -9.85 20.65
C LYS A 117 -2.93 -10.50 19.44
N THR A 118 -3.96 -9.88 18.88
CA THR A 118 -4.78 -10.43 17.78
C THR A 118 -4.90 -9.48 16.61
N GLY A 119 -4.33 -8.28 16.70
CA GLY A 119 -4.25 -7.34 15.59
C GLY A 119 -3.21 -6.25 15.85
N LEU A 120 -3.27 -5.19 15.05
CA LEU A 120 -2.33 -4.08 15.09
C LEU A 120 -3.06 -2.76 15.29
N TYR A 121 -2.70 -2.02 16.33
CA TYR A 121 -3.08 -0.62 16.45
C TYR A 121 -2.24 0.27 15.54
N LEU A 122 -2.89 1.21 14.83
CA LEU A 122 -2.21 2.28 14.10
C LEU A 122 -2.28 3.59 14.87
N ASP A 123 -1.13 4.23 15.03
CA ASP A 123 -1.02 5.58 15.58
C ASP A 123 -0.38 6.56 14.59
N ASN A 124 -0.28 7.82 14.99
CA ASN A 124 0.30 8.90 14.19
C ASN A 124 1.66 9.38 14.74
N THR A 125 2.46 8.47 15.28
CA THR A 125 3.79 8.75 15.84
C THR A 125 4.91 8.27 14.91
N VAL A 126 6.11 8.03 15.43
CA VAL A 126 7.33 7.73 14.64
C VAL A 126 7.82 6.29 14.76
N ASN A 127 6.98 5.38 15.26
CA ASN A 127 7.41 4.06 15.70
C ASN A 127 6.84 2.92 14.83
N GLU A 128 7.11 1.67 15.22
CA GLU A 128 6.80 0.45 14.46
C GLU A 128 5.30 0.27 14.14
N THR A 129 4.41 0.98 14.82
CA THR A 129 2.95 0.92 14.65
C THR A 129 2.37 2.17 14.01
N SER A 130 3.20 3.13 13.64
CA SER A 130 2.76 4.34 12.92
C SER A 130 2.36 4.05 11.47
N GLU A 131 2.84 2.92 10.94
CA GLU A 131 2.52 2.44 9.60
C GLU A 131 2.71 0.92 9.51
N TYR A 132 1.86 0.28 8.72
CA TYR A 132 2.01 -1.12 8.34
C TYR A 132 2.31 -1.22 6.85
N ALA A 133 3.50 -1.71 6.53
CA ALA A 133 3.91 -1.93 5.16
C ALA A 133 3.63 -3.38 4.75
N VAL A 134 2.95 -3.54 3.62
CA VAL A 134 2.77 -4.78 2.89
C VAL A 134 3.76 -4.78 1.73
N ASP A 135 4.84 -5.54 1.88
CA ASP A 135 5.84 -5.74 0.84
C ASP A 135 5.45 -6.96 -0.02
N LEU A 136 5.13 -6.72 -1.29
CA LEU A 136 4.78 -7.75 -2.26
C LEU A 136 6.02 -8.29 -2.97
N PRO A 137 6.03 -9.57 -3.38
CA PRO A 137 7.14 -10.14 -4.15
C PRO A 137 7.40 -9.39 -5.46
N ALA A 138 8.68 -9.28 -5.86
CA ALA A 138 9.06 -8.58 -7.08
C ALA A 138 8.52 -9.26 -8.34
N ASP A 139 8.43 -10.59 -8.31
CA ASP A 139 7.94 -11.49 -9.37
C ASP A 139 6.41 -11.63 -9.40
N LEU A 140 5.69 -10.91 -8.53
CA LEU A 140 4.24 -10.92 -8.51
C LEU A 140 3.68 -10.46 -9.87
N ALA A 141 2.71 -11.21 -10.40
CA ALA A 141 2.13 -10.98 -11.72
C ALA A 141 1.56 -9.55 -11.85
N THR A 142 1.74 -8.95 -13.02
CA THR A 142 1.14 -7.64 -13.33
C THR A 142 -0.38 -7.78 -13.45
N GLY A 143 -1.13 -6.82 -12.92
CA GLY A 143 -2.58 -6.86 -12.96
C GLY A 143 -3.26 -5.95 -11.94
N ASP A 144 -4.59 -6.06 -11.88
CA ASP A 144 -5.42 -5.45 -10.86
C ASP A 144 -5.44 -6.32 -9.61
N TYR A 145 -5.38 -5.71 -8.44
CA TYR A 145 -5.36 -6.37 -7.14
C TYR A 145 -6.34 -5.68 -6.19
N LEU A 146 -6.77 -6.42 -5.19
CA LEU A 146 -7.61 -5.92 -4.11
C LEU A 146 -6.94 -6.21 -2.77
N MET A 147 -6.69 -5.17 -1.99
CA MET A 147 -6.36 -5.32 -0.57
C MET A 147 -7.64 -5.15 0.24
N ARG A 148 -7.97 -6.15 1.06
CA ARG A 148 -9.06 -6.10 2.04
C ARG A 148 -8.45 -5.94 3.41
N VAL A 149 -8.94 -4.97 4.17
CA VAL A 149 -8.45 -4.67 5.52
C VAL A 149 -9.62 -4.74 6.46
N ASN A 150 -9.62 -5.69 7.39
CA ASN A 150 -10.60 -5.67 8.48
C ASN A 150 -10.11 -4.74 9.58
N ILE A 151 -10.87 -3.70 9.84
CA ILE A 151 -10.42 -2.54 10.59
C ILE A 151 -11.57 -1.95 11.41
N ALA A 152 -11.20 -1.40 12.56
CA ALA A 152 -12.11 -0.71 13.44
C ALA A 152 -11.48 0.55 14.03
N ARG A 153 -12.34 1.45 14.49
CA ARG A 153 -11.96 2.65 15.23
C ARG A 153 -11.79 2.31 16.71
N VAL A 154 -10.74 2.87 17.31
CA VAL A 154 -10.52 2.81 18.76
C VAL A 154 -11.52 3.74 19.47
N PRO A 155 -12.21 3.29 20.53
CA PRO A 155 -13.12 4.13 21.31
C PRO A 155 -12.47 5.41 21.81
N ASP A 156 -13.28 6.44 22.04
CA ASP A 156 -12.88 7.75 22.59
C ASP A 156 -11.86 8.56 21.77
N MET A 157 -11.45 8.08 20.59
CA MET A 157 -10.58 8.81 19.67
C MET A 157 -11.39 9.71 18.73
N PRO A 158 -10.95 10.94 18.41
CA PRO A 158 -11.68 11.82 17.49
C PRO A 158 -11.95 11.17 16.12
N ALA A 159 -13.16 11.35 15.59
CA ALA A 159 -13.56 10.78 14.30
C ALA A 159 -12.65 11.26 13.14
N GLU A 160 -12.12 12.47 13.25
CA GLU A 160 -11.18 13.06 12.29
C GLU A 160 -9.88 12.26 12.16
N ARG A 161 -9.45 11.57 13.23
CA ARG A 161 -8.27 10.69 13.23
C ARG A 161 -8.57 9.29 12.70
N SER A 162 -9.83 8.91 12.59
CA SER A 162 -10.26 7.56 12.20
C SER A 162 -10.31 7.43 10.68
N HIS A 163 -9.21 7.79 10.01
CA HIS A 163 -9.07 7.72 8.57
C HIS A 163 -7.87 6.84 8.23
N LEU A 164 -8.15 5.71 7.58
CA LEU A 164 -7.14 4.85 6.99
C LEU A 164 -6.67 5.47 5.68
N MET A 165 -5.36 5.69 5.57
CA MET A 165 -4.71 6.12 4.35
C MET A 165 -3.91 4.96 3.76
N PHE A 166 -4.06 4.77 2.45
CA PHE A 166 -3.41 3.72 1.68
C PHE A 166 -2.54 4.36 0.60
N VAL A 167 -1.25 4.02 0.62
CA VAL A 167 -0.26 4.63 -0.26
C VAL A 167 0.67 3.59 -0.86
N GLU A 168 1.21 3.89 -2.03
CA GLU A 168 2.35 3.15 -2.60
C GLU A 168 3.65 3.93 -2.35
N ALA A 169 4.70 3.21 -1.95
CA ALA A 169 6.03 3.77 -1.76
C ALA A 169 6.87 3.59 -3.02
N SER A 170 7.54 4.65 -3.47
CA SER A 170 8.41 4.61 -4.63
C SER A 170 9.59 3.65 -4.40
N PRO A 171 9.98 2.85 -5.41
CA PRO A 171 11.15 2.00 -5.32
C PRO A 171 12.47 2.79 -5.37
N ILE A 172 12.44 4.05 -5.79
CA ILE A 172 13.62 4.92 -5.95
C ILE A 172 13.84 5.76 -4.70
N ASP A 173 12.79 6.44 -4.23
CA ASP A 173 12.83 7.28 -3.03
C ASP A 173 11.77 6.81 -2.02
N LYS A 174 12.22 6.33 -0.86
CA LYS A 174 11.31 5.80 0.18
C LYS A 174 10.43 6.88 0.82
N ASP A 175 10.84 8.14 0.71
CA ASP A 175 10.04 9.29 1.17
C ASP A 175 8.99 9.70 0.14
N ASP A 176 9.14 9.30 -1.13
CA ASP A 176 8.18 9.57 -2.18
C ASP A 176 7.05 8.53 -2.14
N ARG A 177 5.87 8.99 -1.72
CA ARG A 177 4.69 8.16 -1.50
C ARG A 177 3.52 8.73 -2.29
N ALA A 178 2.89 7.90 -3.12
CA ALA A 178 1.70 8.28 -3.85
C ALA A 178 0.44 7.83 -3.10
N LEU A 179 -0.49 8.76 -2.90
CA LEU A 179 -1.79 8.47 -2.29
C LEU A 179 -2.64 7.64 -3.24
N LEU A 180 -3.07 6.45 -2.79
CA LEU A 180 -4.01 5.62 -3.53
C LEU A 180 -5.44 5.79 -3.02
N ALA A 181 -5.64 5.81 -1.70
CA ALA A 181 -6.96 5.99 -1.11
C ALA A 181 -6.91 6.59 0.30
N THR A 182 -8.04 7.19 0.71
CA THR A 182 -8.34 7.54 2.10
C THR A 182 -9.75 7.07 2.42
N ARG A 183 -9.92 6.38 3.54
CA ARG A 183 -11.20 5.81 3.98
C ARG A 183 -11.45 6.18 5.43
N GLN A 184 -12.61 6.78 5.70
CA GLN A 184 -13.06 6.97 7.08
C GLN A 184 -13.54 5.62 7.63
N VAL A 185 -13.10 5.29 8.84
CA VAL A 185 -13.48 4.08 9.56
C VAL A 185 -14.42 4.48 10.69
N ALA A 186 -15.65 3.95 10.65
CA ALA A 186 -16.67 4.23 11.66
C ALA A 186 -17.01 3.01 12.51
N ALA A 187 -16.64 1.82 12.04
CA ALA A 187 -16.84 0.55 12.74
C ALA A 187 -16.20 0.52 14.13
N THR A 188 -16.84 -0.15 15.08
CA THR A 188 -16.33 -0.32 16.45
C THR A 188 -15.45 -1.58 16.55
N LEU A 189 -14.71 -1.72 17.65
CA LEU A 189 -13.84 -2.89 17.87
C LEU A 189 -14.64 -4.19 17.97
N GLU A 190 -15.90 -4.13 18.41
CA GLU A 190 -16.80 -5.28 18.56
C GLU A 190 -17.38 -5.73 17.22
N ASN A 191 -17.52 -4.82 16.25
CA ASN A 191 -18.02 -5.11 14.92
C ASN A 191 -17.18 -4.39 13.85
N PRO A 192 -15.96 -4.90 13.56
CA PRO A 192 -15.06 -4.31 12.57
C PRO A 192 -15.63 -4.38 11.16
N GLU A 193 -15.29 -3.41 10.31
CA GLU A 193 -15.67 -3.41 8.90
C GLU A 193 -14.52 -3.87 8.00
N VAL A 194 -14.85 -4.39 6.82
CA VAL A 194 -13.86 -4.71 5.79
C VAL A 194 -13.79 -3.57 4.79
N VAL A 195 -12.64 -2.90 4.75
CA VAL A 195 -12.33 -1.84 3.78
C VAL A 195 -11.64 -2.46 2.56
N GLU A 196 -12.17 -2.14 1.39
CA GLU A 196 -11.66 -2.59 0.09
C GLU A 196 -10.81 -1.49 -0.58
N LEU A 197 -9.56 -1.83 -0.88
CA LEU A 197 -8.52 -0.95 -1.40
C LEU A 197 -7.96 -1.55 -2.70
N PRO A 198 -8.54 -1.22 -3.87
CA PRO A 198 -8.02 -1.68 -5.15
C PRO A 198 -6.69 -1.00 -5.48
N PHE A 199 -5.77 -1.73 -6.10
CA PHE A 199 -4.49 -1.21 -6.59
C PHE A 199 -4.01 -1.97 -7.82
N LYS A 200 -2.99 -1.43 -8.50
CA LYS A 200 -2.44 -2.01 -9.72
C LYS A 200 -0.97 -2.33 -9.56
N VAL A 201 -0.60 -3.58 -9.82
CA VAL A 201 0.80 -4.01 -9.90
C VAL A 201 1.25 -3.84 -11.34
N ARG A 202 2.32 -3.06 -11.56
CA ARG A 202 2.92 -2.79 -12.87
C ARG A 202 4.30 -3.43 -13.01
N PRO A 203 4.78 -3.73 -14.23
CA PRO A 203 6.16 -4.16 -14.46
C PRO A 203 7.13 -3.10 -13.94
N GLY A 204 8.11 -3.49 -13.10
CA GLY A 204 9.08 -2.57 -12.51
C GLY A 204 8.50 -1.48 -11.58
N GLY A 205 7.19 -1.52 -11.30
CA GLY A 205 6.53 -0.54 -10.45
C GLY A 205 6.70 -0.81 -8.95
N PRO A 206 6.15 0.06 -8.09
CA PRO A 206 6.11 -0.15 -6.65
C PRO A 206 5.63 -1.54 -6.25
N ARG A 207 6.20 -2.07 -5.17
CA ARG A 207 5.80 -3.33 -4.53
C ARG A 207 5.51 -3.18 -3.04
N LYS A 208 5.73 -1.98 -2.50
CA LYS A 208 5.52 -1.67 -1.10
C LYS A 208 4.29 -0.78 -0.96
N PHE A 209 3.26 -1.30 -0.31
CA PHE A 209 2.03 -0.59 -0.03
C PHE A 209 1.90 -0.36 1.47
N ILE A 210 1.51 0.83 1.89
CA ILE A 210 1.54 1.24 3.29
C ILE A 210 0.15 1.65 3.75
N LEU A 211 -0.26 1.11 4.89
CA LEU A 211 -1.45 1.46 5.65
C LEU A 211 -1.04 2.33 6.84
N MET A 212 -1.69 3.47 7.02
CA MET A 212 -1.33 4.43 8.06
C MET A 212 -2.51 5.33 8.42
N GLU A 213 -2.49 5.94 9.60
CA GLU A 213 -3.42 7.03 9.93
C GLU A 213 -3.24 8.19 8.95
N LYS A 214 -4.34 8.85 8.58
CA LYS A 214 -4.31 10.04 7.71
C LYS A 214 -3.35 11.10 8.26
N ARG A 215 -2.32 11.40 7.49
CA ARG A 215 -1.37 12.49 7.74
C ARG A 215 -0.84 13.03 6.40
N PRO A 216 -0.31 14.26 6.39
CA PRO A 216 0.31 14.83 5.19
C PRO A 216 1.45 13.96 4.65
N LEU A 217 1.47 13.75 3.33
CA LEU A 217 2.46 12.91 2.65
C LEU A 217 3.74 13.65 2.25
N LYS A 218 3.62 14.93 1.86
CA LYS A 218 4.79 15.73 1.50
C LYS A 218 5.54 16.16 2.75
N LYS A 219 6.85 16.38 2.59
CA LYS A 219 7.68 17.05 3.60
C LYS A 219 7.05 18.42 3.90
N GLU A 220 6.33 18.50 5.02
CA GLU A 220 6.10 19.77 5.69
C GLU A 220 7.45 20.37 6.09
N GLY A 221 7.49 21.65 6.44
CA GLY A 221 8.69 22.26 7.04
C GLY A 221 9.14 21.57 8.34
N ILE A 222 8.34 20.64 8.89
CA ILE A 222 8.60 19.88 10.11
C ILE A 222 8.43 18.38 9.78
N SER A 223 9.45 17.58 10.08
CA SER A 223 9.41 16.12 9.91
C SER A 223 8.38 15.47 10.85
N LEU A 224 7.95 14.24 10.55
CA LEU A 224 7.10 13.45 11.45
C LEU A 224 7.67 13.36 12.88
N PRO A 225 8.96 13.04 13.11
CA PRO A 225 9.55 13.13 14.44
C PRO A 225 9.46 14.53 15.07
N GLY A 226 9.65 15.58 14.27
CA GLY A 226 9.46 16.96 14.71
C GLY A 226 8.03 17.22 15.19
N ARG A 227 7.02 16.79 14.42
CA ARG A 227 5.60 16.89 14.78
C ARG A 227 5.29 16.11 16.05
N THR A 228 5.76 14.88 16.16
CA THR A 228 5.52 14.05 17.35
C THR A 228 6.11 14.68 18.61
N ARG A 229 7.26 15.36 18.52
CA ARG A 229 7.85 16.13 19.64
C ARG A 229 7.00 17.35 20.05
N LEU A 230 6.25 17.95 19.12
CA LEU A 230 5.37 19.08 19.41
C LEU A 230 4.04 18.65 20.07
N ILE A 231 3.70 17.36 20.02
CA ILE A 231 2.53 16.81 20.69
C ILE A 231 2.74 16.89 22.22
N LYS A 232 2.05 17.84 22.85
CA LYS A 232 2.03 18.03 24.32
C LYS A 232 1.00 17.14 25.00
N ASP A 233 -0.18 17.00 24.39
CA ASP A 233 -1.20 16.09 24.89
C ASP A 233 -0.86 14.66 24.46
N ALA A 234 -0.43 13.86 25.42
CA ALA A 234 -0.03 12.50 25.17
C ALA A 234 -1.18 11.60 24.66
N ARG A 235 -2.47 11.97 24.85
CA ARG A 235 -3.59 11.26 24.19
C ARG A 235 -3.61 11.41 22.68
N GLN A 236 -3.02 12.47 22.13
CA GLN A 236 -2.89 12.60 20.67
C GLN A 236 -1.89 11.60 20.07
N ARG A 237 -1.11 10.89 20.91
CA ARG A 237 -0.26 9.76 20.51
C ARG A 237 -0.96 8.41 20.65
N ASP A 238 -2.18 8.37 21.17
CA ASP A 238 -2.95 7.13 21.28
C ASP A 238 -3.40 6.67 19.90
N PRO A 239 -3.41 5.36 19.63
CA PRO A 239 -3.81 4.83 18.34
C PRO A 239 -5.30 5.08 18.08
N ALA A 240 -5.63 5.48 16.85
CA ALA A 240 -6.99 5.76 16.43
C ALA A 240 -7.67 4.58 15.72
N LEU A 241 -6.88 3.67 15.15
CA LEU A 241 -7.36 2.55 14.36
C LEU A 241 -6.77 1.24 14.89
N TRP A 242 -7.50 0.15 14.71
CA TRP A 242 -7.06 -1.21 14.95
C TRP A 242 -7.36 -2.06 13.73
N ILE A 243 -6.35 -2.75 13.22
CA ILE A 243 -6.44 -3.69 12.10
C ILE A 243 -6.42 -5.11 12.68
N ASP A 244 -7.46 -5.89 12.40
CA ASP A 244 -7.52 -7.31 12.73
C ASP A 244 -6.61 -8.08 11.77
N TRP A 245 -6.93 -7.99 10.47
CA TRP A 245 -6.23 -8.73 9.42
C TRP A 245 -6.20 -7.97 8.09
N ILE A 246 -5.28 -8.39 7.23
CA ILE A 246 -5.16 -7.90 5.86
C ILE A 246 -5.19 -9.10 4.90
N GLU A 247 -5.91 -8.98 3.80
CA GLU A 247 -5.85 -9.92 2.67
C GLU A 247 -5.44 -9.18 1.40
N VAL A 248 -4.52 -9.76 0.64
CA VAL A 248 -4.20 -9.32 -0.72
C VAL A 248 -4.69 -10.36 -1.69
N LYS A 249 -5.56 -9.94 -2.60
CA LYS A 249 -6.19 -10.77 -3.61
C LYS A 249 -5.76 -10.32 -4.99
N GLY A 250 -5.21 -11.24 -5.78
CA GLY A 250 -4.95 -11.03 -7.20
C GLY A 250 -3.82 -11.91 -7.77
N PRO A 251 -3.45 -11.68 -9.03
CA PRO A 251 -4.07 -10.72 -9.94
C PRO A 251 -5.53 -11.08 -10.17
N LEU A 252 -6.41 -10.10 -10.07
CA LEU A 252 -7.82 -10.26 -10.34
C LEU A 252 -7.96 -10.57 -11.82
N GLN A 253 -8.74 -11.61 -12.13
CA GLN A 253 -9.10 -11.84 -13.51
C GLN A 253 -9.88 -10.62 -14.00
N ALA A 254 -9.49 -10.10 -15.18
CA ALA A 254 -10.37 -9.18 -15.88
C ALA A 254 -11.73 -9.86 -15.93
N ALA A 255 -12.77 -9.18 -15.42
CA ALA A 255 -14.12 -9.69 -15.56
C ALA A 255 -14.27 -10.10 -17.02
N ASP A 256 -14.62 -11.36 -17.25
CA ASP A 256 -14.70 -11.95 -18.57
C ASP A 256 -15.85 -11.24 -19.33
N SER A 257 -15.54 -10.04 -19.82
CA SER A 257 -16.46 -9.16 -20.52
C SER A 257 -16.89 -9.82 -21.82
N MET A 258 -16.06 -10.73 -22.34
CA MET A 258 -16.39 -11.64 -23.41
C MET A 258 -17.40 -12.71 -22.99
N SER A 259 -17.38 -13.24 -21.77
CA SER A 259 -18.43 -14.14 -21.25
C SER A 259 -19.79 -13.46 -21.11
N ILE A 260 -19.84 -12.19 -20.68
CA ILE A 260 -21.10 -11.43 -20.59
C ILE A 260 -21.71 -11.19 -21.99
N LEU A 261 -20.85 -10.99 -22.99
CA LEU A 261 -21.24 -10.78 -24.39
C LEU A 261 -21.38 -12.08 -25.19
N ALA A 262 -20.96 -13.23 -24.65
CA ALA A 262 -21.09 -14.54 -25.27
C ALA A 262 -22.54 -15.08 -25.16
N GLY A 263 -23.51 -14.28 -25.60
CA GLY A 263 -24.80 -14.79 -26.04
C GLY A 263 -24.65 -15.42 -27.43
N LYS A 264 -25.42 -16.47 -27.72
CA LYS A 264 -25.48 -17.02 -29.09
C LYS A 264 -25.87 -15.88 -30.04
N SER A 265 -25.27 -15.83 -31.23
CA SER A 265 -25.66 -14.85 -32.23
C SER A 265 -27.07 -15.17 -32.76
N GLY A 266 -28.14 -14.64 -32.15
CA GLY A 266 -29.49 -14.81 -32.69
C GLY A 266 -30.69 -14.22 -31.93
N LYS A 267 -31.10 -12.99 -32.31
CA LYS A 267 -32.40 -12.31 -32.07
C LYS A 267 -32.60 -11.61 -30.70
N SER A 268 -33.55 -10.65 -30.69
CA SER A 268 -33.89 -9.70 -29.59
C SER A 268 -34.06 -10.33 -28.19
N ALA A 269 -34.46 -11.60 -28.11
CA ALA A 269 -34.52 -12.34 -26.83
C ALA A 269 -33.15 -12.51 -26.15
N ASP A 270 -32.05 -12.57 -26.90
CA ASP A 270 -30.68 -12.67 -26.35
C ASP A 270 -30.19 -11.33 -25.76
N ALA A 271 -30.68 -10.19 -26.28
CA ALA A 271 -30.22 -8.87 -25.86
C ALA A 271 -30.69 -8.53 -24.44
N ARG A 272 -31.92 -8.92 -24.08
CA ARG A 272 -32.45 -8.71 -22.73
C ARG A 272 -31.65 -9.50 -21.68
N ASP A 273 -31.37 -10.77 -21.94
CA ASP A 273 -30.58 -11.63 -21.04
C ASP A 273 -29.16 -11.08 -20.84
N ILE A 274 -28.52 -10.59 -21.91
CA ILE A 274 -27.22 -9.90 -21.82
C ILE A 274 -27.33 -8.62 -20.97
N ILE A 275 -28.35 -7.78 -21.20
CA ILE A 275 -28.57 -6.55 -20.45
C ILE A 275 -28.87 -6.84 -18.97
N GLU A 276 -29.64 -7.88 -18.66
CA GLU A 276 -29.95 -8.31 -17.30
C GLU A 276 -28.71 -8.80 -16.55
N ARG A 277 -27.92 -9.70 -17.16
CA ARG A 277 -26.65 -10.16 -16.58
C ARG A 277 -25.66 -9.02 -16.38
N PHE A 278 -25.55 -8.14 -17.37
CA PHE A 278 -24.69 -6.96 -17.27
C PHE A 278 -25.15 -6.03 -16.15
N ALA A 279 -26.44 -5.70 -16.07
CA ALA A 279 -26.97 -4.80 -15.06
C ALA A 279 -26.81 -5.38 -13.64
N LEU A 280 -27.23 -6.63 -13.42
CA LEU A 280 -27.06 -7.30 -12.13
C LEU A 280 -25.60 -7.24 -11.66
N ARG A 281 -24.66 -7.49 -12.58
CA ARG A 281 -23.24 -7.43 -12.27
C ARG A 281 -22.73 -6.00 -12.04
N ALA A 282 -23.16 -5.04 -12.85
CA ALA A 282 -22.81 -3.62 -12.71
C ALA A 282 -23.30 -3.04 -11.37
N PHE A 283 -24.42 -3.55 -10.85
CA PHE A 283 -24.93 -3.23 -9.53
C PHE A 283 -24.34 -4.11 -8.41
N ARG A 284 -23.19 -4.77 -8.65
CA ARG A 284 -22.48 -5.63 -7.69
C ARG A 284 -23.37 -6.75 -7.13
N ASP A 285 -24.03 -7.44 -8.05
CA ASP A 285 -24.96 -8.56 -7.80
C ASP A 285 -26.23 -8.15 -7.03
N ASN A 286 -26.50 -6.85 -6.90
CA ASN A 286 -27.76 -6.33 -6.38
C ASN A 286 -28.74 -6.11 -7.55
N PRO A 287 -30.01 -6.57 -7.47
CA PRO A 287 -30.96 -6.38 -8.56
C PRO A 287 -31.19 -4.89 -8.86
N PRO A 288 -31.26 -4.50 -10.14
CA PRO A 288 -31.57 -3.14 -10.52
C PRO A 288 -33.00 -2.76 -10.14
N GLN A 289 -33.28 -1.45 -10.06
CA GLN A 289 -34.61 -0.93 -9.79
C GLN A 289 -35.65 -1.45 -10.82
N PRO A 290 -36.92 -1.66 -10.41
CA PRO A 290 -37.98 -2.11 -11.32
C PRO A 290 -38.07 -1.22 -12.57
N GLY A 291 -38.09 -1.84 -13.75
CA GLY A 291 -38.16 -1.15 -15.04
C GLY A 291 -36.84 -0.58 -15.57
N TYR A 292 -35.72 -0.73 -14.87
CA TYR A 292 -34.40 -0.30 -15.37
C TYR A 292 -33.97 -1.08 -16.62
N ILE A 293 -34.15 -2.41 -16.58
CA ILE A 293 -33.86 -3.30 -17.71
C ILE A 293 -34.70 -2.95 -18.93
N ASP A 294 -36.00 -2.69 -18.73
CA ASP A 294 -36.93 -2.34 -19.82
C ASP A 294 -36.50 -1.07 -20.55
N LYS A 295 -35.98 -0.07 -19.82
CA LYS A 295 -35.44 1.16 -20.43
C LYS A 295 -34.23 0.87 -21.31
N LEU A 296 -33.33 0.00 -20.87
CA LEU A 296 -32.13 -0.37 -21.63
C LEU A 296 -32.46 -1.22 -22.87
N VAL A 297 -33.42 -2.15 -22.74
CA VAL A 297 -33.93 -2.93 -23.88
C VAL A 297 -34.60 -2.01 -24.91
N ASN A 298 -35.45 -1.08 -24.46
CA ASN A 298 -36.11 -0.11 -25.36
C ASN A 298 -35.09 0.78 -26.07
N LEU A 299 -34.02 1.20 -25.39
CA LEU A 299 -32.94 1.98 -26.00
C LEU A 299 -32.18 1.16 -27.05
N PHE A 300 -31.89 -0.11 -26.75
CA PHE A 300 -31.24 -1.03 -27.68
C PHE A 300 -32.09 -1.23 -28.94
N GLU A 301 -33.39 -1.50 -28.78
CA GLU A 301 -34.32 -1.65 -29.90
C GLU A 301 -34.49 -0.37 -30.72
N ALA A 302 -34.52 0.79 -30.06
CA ALA A 302 -34.55 2.07 -30.74
C ALA A 302 -33.30 2.31 -31.60
N ARG A 303 -32.12 1.89 -31.12
CA ARG A 303 -30.86 1.98 -31.89
C ARG A 303 -30.82 1.00 -33.06
N LEU A 304 -31.31 -0.23 -32.89
CA LEU A 304 -31.44 -1.17 -34.02
C LEU A 304 -32.35 -0.64 -35.14
N LYS A 305 -33.39 0.12 -34.79
CA LYS A 305 -34.27 0.76 -35.78
C LYS A 305 -33.66 2.01 -36.42
N ALA A 306 -32.68 2.64 -35.77
CA ALA A 306 -32.03 3.85 -36.24
C ALA A 306 -30.84 3.61 -37.18
N GLY A 307 -30.33 2.38 -37.26
CA GLY A 307 -29.16 2.00 -38.06
C GLY A 307 -27.87 2.02 -37.26
#